data_AF-T1L2L0-F1
#
_entry.id   AF-T1L2L0-F1
#
_cell.length_a   1.000
_cell.length_b   1.000
_cell.length_c   1.000
_cell.angle_alpha   90.00
_cell.angle_beta   90.00
_cell.angle_gamma   90.00
#
_symmetry.space_group_name_H-M   'P 1'
#
loop_
_entity.id
_entity.type
_entity.pdbx_description
1 polymer ?
#
loop_
_entity_poly.entity_id
_entity_poly.type
_entity_poly.pdbx_seq_one_letter_code
_entity_poly.pdbx_strand_id
1 'polypeptide(L)' 'MAGKSKFIMVCVRSLVSGHPRTAIRPRNAEKLELLRYDPKIQDMAIYVEDKKINSCKY' A
#
# COMPACT_ATOMS: atom_id res chain seq x y z
N MET A 1 24.21 -9.77 -12.88
CA MET A 1 23.36 -8.55 -12.79
C MET A 1 22.19 -8.85 -11.87
N ALA A 2 22.08 -8.17 -10.72
CA ALA A 2 20.97 -8.43 -9.79
C ALA A 2 19.65 -7.89 -10.39
N GLY A 3 18.73 -8.79 -10.72
CA GLY A 3 17.44 -8.44 -11.31
C GLY A 3 16.60 -7.55 -10.37
N LYS A 4 15.87 -6.59 -10.96
CA LYS A 4 14.89 -5.78 -10.22
C LYS A 4 13.76 -6.69 -9.71
N SER A 5 13.40 -6.59 -8.43
CA SER A 5 12.36 -7.47 -7.87
C SER A 5 10.97 -7.15 -8.42
N LYS A 6 10.16 -8.20 -8.61
CA LYS A 6 8.83 -8.13 -9.23
C LYS A 6 7.81 -7.39 -8.37
N PHE A 7 7.97 -7.45 -7.05
CA PHE A 7 7.05 -6.85 -6.08
C PHE A 7 7.71 -5.72 -5.28
N ILE A 8 6.91 -4.72 -4.92
CA ILE A 8 7.31 -3.64 -4.04
C ILE A 8 6.32 -3.53 -2.87
N MET A 9 6.86 -3.19 -1.70
CA MET A 9 6.08 -2.85 -0.52
C MET A 9 5.83 -1.35 -0.49
N VAL A 10 4.58 -0.98 -0.33
CA VAL A 10 4.12 0.40 -0.30
C VAL A 10 3.35 0.67 1.00
N CYS A 11 3.43 1.91 1.45
CA CYS A 11 2.57 2.45 2.49
C CYS A 11 1.29 2.94 1.81
N VAL A 12 0.15 2.41 2.21
CA VAL A 12 -1.18 2.95 1.88
C VAL A 12 -1.71 3.73 3.08
N ARG A 13 -2.47 4.80 2.85
CA ARG A 13 -3.11 5.57 3.91
C ARG A 13 -4.59 5.69 3.68
N SER A 14 -5.35 5.62 4.77
CA SER A 14 -6.77 5.97 4.76
C SER A 14 -6.95 7.42 4.30
N LEU A 15 -7.84 7.63 3.33
CA LEU A 15 -8.24 8.96 2.89
C LEU A 15 -9.02 9.73 3.97
N VAL A 16 -9.61 9.02 4.93
CA VAL A 16 -10.47 9.63 5.95
C VAL A 16 -9.67 10.02 7.19
N SER A 17 -8.89 9.09 7.76
CA SER A 17 -8.23 9.30 9.06
C SER A 17 -6.70 9.43 8.98
N GLY A 18 -6.13 9.25 7.79
CA GLY A 18 -4.69 9.19 7.56
C GLY A 18 -4.00 7.98 8.20
N HIS A 19 -4.74 6.97 8.68
CA HIS A 19 -4.15 5.76 9.26
C HIS A 19 -3.25 5.05 8.21
N PRO A 20 -1.96 4.83 8.52
CA PRO A 20 -1.04 4.16 7.59
C PRO A 20 -1.15 2.64 7.71
N ARG A 21 -1.06 1.96 6.57
CA ARG A 21 -0.93 0.51 6.46
C ARG A 21 0.10 0.14 5.40
N THR A 22 0.61 -1.08 5.46
CA THR A 22 1.50 -1.62 4.43
C THR A 22 0.73 -2.54 3.48
N ALA A 23 1.09 -2.49 2.20
CA ALA A 23 0.58 -3.36 1.17
C ALA A 23 1.70 -3.74 0.20
N ILE A 24 1.54 -4.86 -0.51
CA ILE A 24 2.47 -5.31 -1.54
C ILE A 24 1.75 -5.21 -2.88
N ARG A 25 2.43 -4.65 -3.89
CA ARG A 25 1.94 -4.63 -5.28
C ARG A 25 3.01 -5.04 -6.28
N PRO A 26 2.60 -5.49 -7.48
CA PRO A 26 3.51 -5.63 -8.61
C PRO A 26 4.14 -4.27 -8.95
N ARG A 27 5.43 -4.29 -9.32
CA ARG A 27 6.20 -3.09 -9.63
C ARG A 27 5.60 -2.28 -10.79
N ASN A 28 5.06 -2.98 -11.79
CA ASN A 28 4.52 -2.37 -13.02
C ASN A 28 3.00 -2.19 -12.98
N ALA A 29 2.36 -2.41 -11.83
CA ALA A 29 0.93 -2.14 -11.66
C ALA A 29 0.69 -0.66 -11.32
N GLU A 30 -0.56 -0.23 -11.51
CA GLU A 30 -1.07 1.07 -11.07
C GLU A 30 -1.02 1.21 -9.54
N LYS A 31 -1.26 2.43 -9.05
CA LYS A 31 -1.31 2.71 -7.62
C LYS A 31 -2.43 1.91 -6.95
N LEU A 32 -2.16 1.42 -5.76
CA LEU A 32 -3.14 0.66 -4.99
C LEU A 32 -4.25 1.56 -4.43
N GLU A 33 -5.50 1.16 -4.66
CA GLU A 33 -6.68 1.65 -3.96
C GLU A 33 -7.42 0.45 -3.34
N LEU A 34 -7.65 0.50 -2.03
CA LEU A 34 -8.14 -0.65 -1.28
C LEU A 34 -9.21 -0.21 -0.29
N LEU A 35 -10.38 -0.87 -0.30
CA LEU A 35 -11.36 -0.74 0.78
C LEU A 35 -10.90 -1.59 1.97
N ARG A 36 -10.64 -0.95 3.11
CA ARG A 36 -10.18 -1.62 4.34
C ARG A 36 -10.77 -0.96 5.58
N TYR A 37 -10.95 -1.77 6.62
CA TYR A 37 -11.37 -1.28 7.92
C TYR A 37 -10.33 -0.32 8.50
N ASP A 38 -10.79 0.85 8.89
CA ASP A 38 -10.00 1.88 9.55
C ASP A 38 -10.34 1.93 11.05
N PRO A 39 -9.38 1.57 11.92
CA PRO A 39 -9.63 1.50 13.35
C PRO A 39 -9.91 2.85 14.00
N LYS A 40 -9.57 3.98 13.36
CA LYS A 40 -9.82 5.32 13.91
C LYS A 40 -11.26 5.77 13.74
N ILE A 41 -11.88 5.44 12.61
CA ILE A 41 -13.30 5.74 12.34
C ILE A 41 -14.21 4.55 12.66
N GLN A 42 -13.62 3.39 12.97
CA GLN A 42 -14.30 2.13 13.24
C GLN A 42 -15.24 1.68 12.11
N ASP A 43 -14.85 1.99 10.87
CA ASP A 43 -15.63 1.72 9.66
C ASP A 43 -14.71 1.44 8.46
N MET A 44 -15.28 1.03 7.34
CA MET A 44 -14.57 0.82 6.08
C MET A 44 -14.18 2.16 5.44
N ALA A 45 -12.89 2.32 5.17
CA ALA A 45 -12.34 3.47 4.45
C ALA A 45 -11.57 3.03 3.20
N ILE A 46 -11.45 3.96 2.26
CA ILE A 46 -10.56 3.79 1.10
C ILE A 46 -9.15 4.15 1.52
N TYR A 47 -8.22 3.22 1.26
CA TYR A 47 -6.79 3.40 1.44
C TYR A 47 -6.13 3.55 0.08
N VAL A 48 -5.32 4.61 -0.07
CA VAL A 48 -4.58 4.91 -1.30
C VAL A 48 -3.07 4.81 -1.07
N GLU A 49 -2.32 4.45 -2.09
CA GLU A 49 -0.86 4.43 -2.05
C GLU A 49 -0.27 5.83 -1.80
N ASP A 50 0.50 5.95 -0.72
CA ASP A 50 1.21 7.17 -0.33
C ASP A 50 2.67 7.14 -0.81
N LYS A 51 3.44 6.14 -0.33
CA LYS A 51 4.88 6.04 -0.63
C LYS A 51 5.36 4.60 -0.74
N LYS A 52 6.39 4.39 -1.55
CA LYS A 52 7.13 3.13 -1.58
C LYS A 52 8.00 3.02 -0.32
N ILE A 53 7.95 1.86 0.35
CA ILE A 53 8.78 1.55 1.52
C ILE A 53 10.02 0.76 1.09
N ASN A 54 9.83 -0.40 0.46
CA ASN A 54 10.93 -1.29 0.11
C ASN A 54 10.63 -2.12 -1.15
N SER A 55 11.66 -2.73 -1.74
CA SER A 55 11.50 -3.70 -2.83
C SER A 55 11.56 -5.11 -2.25
N CYS A 56 10.51 -5.90 -2.44
CA CYS A 56 10.42 -7.24 -1.88
C CYS A 56 11.09 -8.26 -2.82
N LYS A 57 12.06 -9.02 -2.30
CA LYS A 57 12.73 -10.12 -3.01
C LYS A 57 12.11 -11.44 -2.55
N TYR A 58 10.88 -11.71 -2.97
CA TYR A 58 10.26 -13.02 -2.79
C TYR A 58 9.79 -13.49 -4.16
#